data_AF-J5KT65-F1
#
_entry.id   AF-J5KT65-F1
#
_cell.length_a   1.000
_cell.length_b   1.000
_cell.length_c   1.000
_cell.angle_alpha   90.00
_cell.angle_beta   90.00
_cell.angle_gamma   90.00
#
_symmetry.space_group_name_H-M   'P 1'
#
loop_
_entity.id
_entity.type
_entity.pdbx_description
1 polymer ?
#
loop_
_entity_poly.entity_id
_entity_poly.type
_entity_poly.pdbx_seq_one_letter_code
_entity_poly.pdbx_strand_id
1 'polypeptide(L)' 'MTTQERILLIDRAIDDVLDNLKDGIEIKEYWIDNLKVVKRSPLELISELRKIRASIIKDAQKAKATSKTYIFGDRY' A
#
# COMPACT_ATOMS: atom_id res chain seq x y z
N MET A 1 -7.41 -9.82 -6.75
CA MET A 1 -6.84 -9.24 -5.52
C MET A 1 -7.57 -7.93 -5.23
N THR A 2 -8.22 -7.85 -4.08
CA THR A 2 -8.97 -6.69 -3.59
C THR A 2 -8.02 -5.68 -2.94
N THR A 3 -8.47 -4.42 -2.81
CA THR A 3 -7.71 -3.36 -2.14
C THR A 3 -7.31 -3.74 -0.70
N GLN A 4 -8.17 -4.45 0.01
CA GLN A 4 -7.91 -4.89 1.38
C GLN A 4 -6.80 -5.95 1.45
N GLU A 5 -6.77 -6.90 0.52
CA GLU A 5 -5.69 -7.88 0.42
C GLU A 5 -4.33 -7.21 0.15
N ARG A 6 -4.31 -6.15 -0.67
CA ARG A 6 -3.09 -5.37 -0.93
C ARG A 6 -2.57 -4.67 0.33
N ILE A 7 -3.47 -4.08 1.10
CA ILE A 7 -3.11 -3.43 2.36
C ILE A 7 -2.55 -4.47 3.35
N LEU A 8 -3.17 -5.64 3.45
CA LEU A 8 -2.70 -6.73 4.31
C LEU A 8 -1.31 -7.26 3.92
N LEU A 9 -1.00 -7.38 2.62
CA LEU A 9 0.34 -7.77 2.19
C LEU A 9 1.39 -6.74 2.58
N ILE A 10 1.07 -5.45 2.48
CA ILE A 10 1.99 -4.38 2.88
C ILE A 10 2.18 -4.36 4.39
N ASP A 11 1.11 -4.53 5.16
CA ASP A 11 1.20 -4.60 6.63
C ASP A 11 2.07 -5.80 7.04
N ARG A 12 1.89 -6.98 6.43
CA ARG A 12 2.78 -8.14 6.66
C ARG A 12 4.23 -7.86 6.30
N ALA A 13 4.49 -7.19 5.17
CA ALA A 13 5.84 -6.83 4.78
C ALA A 13 6.51 -5.89 5.80
N ILE A 14 5.74 -4.97 6.39
CA ILE A 14 6.25 -4.07 7.44
C ILE A 14 6.58 -4.87 8.70
N ASP A 15 5.68 -5.76 9.14
CA ASP A 15 5.92 -6.62 10.30
C ASP A 15 7.14 -7.51 10.10
N ASP A 16 7.30 -8.11 8.91
CA ASP A 16 8.44 -8.95 8.59
C ASP A 16 9.77 -8.17 8.65
N VAL A 17 9.81 -6.96 8.08
CA VAL A 17 10.99 -6.07 8.17
C VAL A 17 11.27 -5.67 9.62
N LEU A 18 10.25 -5.46 10.44
CA LEU A 18 10.39 -5.12 11.86
C LEU A 18 10.88 -6.31 12.70
N ASP A 19 10.39 -7.51 12.44
CA ASP A 19 10.77 -8.74 13.13
C ASP A 19 12.23 -9.09 12.84
N ASN A 20 12.61 -9.05 11.56
CA ASN A 20 14.00 -9.22 11.15
C ASN A 20 14.91 -8.14 11.76
N LEU A 21 14.45 -6.88 11.82
CA LEU A 21 15.21 -5.81 12.48
C LEU A 21 15.43 -6.08 13.98
N LYS A 22 14.43 -6.64 14.67
CA LYS A 22 14.54 -7.08 16.08
C LYS A 22 15.57 -8.19 16.25
N ASP A 23 15.62 -9.12 15.31
CA ASP A 23 16.61 -10.21 15.29
C ASP A 23 18.01 -9.76 14.81
N GLY A 24 18.17 -8.47 14.47
CA GLY A 24 19.43 -7.89 14.00
C GLY A 24 19.73 -8.16 12.52
N ILE A 25 18.74 -8.65 11.77
CA ILE A 25 18.81 -8.92 10.34
C ILE A 25 18.35 -7.67 9.59
N GLU A 26 19.28 -7.01 8.90
CA GLU A 26 18.97 -5.83 8.10
C GLU A 26 18.37 -6.19 6.74
N ILE A 27 17.03 -6.17 6.63
CA ILE A 27 16.34 -6.24 5.33
C ILE A 27 16.44 -4.88 4.64
N LYS A 28 17.19 -4.84 3.52
CA LYS A 28 17.45 -3.62 2.73
C LYS A 28 16.63 -3.56 1.45
N GLU A 29 15.99 -4.66 1.07
CA GLU A 29 15.15 -4.74 -0.11
C GLU A 29 13.89 -5.56 0.16
N TYR A 30 12.77 -5.14 -0.43
CA TYR A 30 11.52 -5.87 -0.39
C TYR A 30 10.79 -5.76 -1.72
N TRP A 31 10.12 -6.83 -2.14
CA TRP A 31 9.32 -6.88 -3.36
C TRP A 31 7.82 -6.90 -3.02
N ILE A 32 7.08 -5.92 -3.51
CA ILE A 32 5.62 -5.84 -3.34
C ILE A 32 4.97 -5.48 -4.67
N ASP A 33 3.98 -6.24 -5.12
CA ASP A 33 3.15 -5.88 -6.29
C ASP A 33 3.99 -5.46 -7.52
N ASN A 34 5.07 -6.18 -7.80
CA ASN A 34 6.00 -5.91 -8.89
C ASN A 34 6.85 -4.61 -8.74
N LEU A 35 6.83 -4.01 -7.56
CA LEU A 35 7.64 -2.86 -7.16
C LEU A 35 8.74 -3.34 -6.21
N LYS A 36 9.99 -3.16 -6.63
CA LYS A 36 11.17 -3.42 -5.80
C LYS A 36 11.49 -2.15 -5.01
N VAL A 37 11.33 -2.20 -3.69
CA VAL A 37 11.70 -1.10 -2.80
C VAL A 37 13.05 -1.44 -2.16
N VAL A 38 14.08 -0.67 -2.49
CA VAL A 38 15.44 -0.81 -1.93
C VAL A 38 15.78 0.45 -1.15
N LYS A 39 16.17 0.28 0.12
CA LYS A 39 16.56 1.40 0.99
C LYS A 39 17.83 1.07 1.78
N ARG A 40 18.55 2.12 2.19
CA ARG A 40 19.79 1.97 2.96
C ARG A 40 19.51 1.57 4.41
N SER A 41 18.39 2.02 4.96
CA SER A 41 17.95 1.68 6.31
C SER A 41 16.63 0.89 6.29
N PRO A 42 16.49 -0.14 7.14
CA PRO A 42 15.21 -0.85 7.33
C PRO A 42 14.09 0.09 7.80
N LEU A 43 14.39 1.16 8.53
CA LEU A 43 13.41 2.18 8.92
C LEU A 43 12.90 2.99 7.72
N GLU A 44 13.79 3.32 6.79
CA GLU A 44 13.38 3.98 5.53
C GLU A 44 12.52 3.05 4.67
N LEU A 45 12.85 1.75 4.65
CA LEU A 45 12.06 0.74 3.96
C LEU A 45 10.62 0.72 4.52
N ILE A 46 10.47 0.64 5.85
CA ILE A 46 9.16 0.69 6.53
C ILE A 46 8.41 1.99 6.20
N SER A 47 9.09 3.14 6.19
CA SER A 47 8.47 4.43 5.88
C SER A 47 7.88 4.46 4.46
N GLU A 48 8.60 3.90 3.48
CA GLU A 48 8.14 3.82 2.10
C GLU A 48 6.98 2.83 1.94
N LEU A 49 7.05 1.67 2.63
CA LEU A 49 5.95 0.72 2.70
C LEU A 49 4.67 1.38 3.24
N ARG A 50 4.78 2.18 4.31
CA ARG A 50 3.66 2.96 4.86
C ARG A 50 3.11 3.99 3.87
N LYS A 51 3.96 4.64 3.07
CA LYS A 51 3.51 5.58 2.02
C LYS A 51 2.75 4.85 0.91
N ILE A 52 3.22 3.67 0.49
CA ILE A 52 2.53 2.86 -0.52
C ILE A 52 1.14 2.46 -0.01
N ARG A 53 1.04 2.00 1.24
CA ARG A 53 -0.24 1.71 1.91
C ARG A 53 -1.18 2.92 1.88
N ALA A 54 -0.69 4.09 2.27
CA ALA A 54 -1.48 5.32 2.28
C ALA A 54 -1.94 5.73 0.86
N SER A 55 -1.08 5.52 -0.15
CA SER A 55 -1.41 5.78 -1.55
C SER A 55 -2.55 4.88 -2.03
N ILE A 56 -2.51 3.58 -1.73
CA ILE A 56 -3.55 2.62 -2.08
C ILE A 56 -4.89 2.97 -1.42
N ILE A 57 -4.86 3.39 -0.15
CA ILE A 57 -6.08 3.83 0.56
C ILE A 57 -6.67 5.08 -0.10
N LYS A 58 -5.82 6.07 -0.45
CA LYS A 58 -6.27 7.28 -1.17
C LYS A 58 -6.86 6.94 -2.53
N ASP A 59 -6.22 6.04 -3.28
CA ASP A 59 -6.69 5.63 -4.60
C ASP A 59 -8.04 4.91 -4.50
N ALA A 60 -8.21 4.04 -3.51
CA ALA A 60 -9.48 3.36 -3.23
C ALA A 60 -10.60 4.32 -2.81
N GLN A 61 -10.29 5.37 -2.04
CA GLN A 61 -11.25 6.42 -1.70
C GLN A 61 -11.64 7.26 -2.93
N LYS A 62 -10.67 7.58 -3.78
CA LYS A 62 -10.90 8.33 -5.02
C LYS A 62 -11.75 7.53 -6.01
N ALA A 63 -11.50 6.23 -6.15
CA ALA A 63 -12.30 5.33 -6.99
C ALA A 63 -13.77 5.26 -6.55
N LYS A 64 -14.06 5.29 -5.23
CA LYS A 64 -15.43 5.38 -4.71
C LYS A 64 -16.12 6.72 -4.98
N ALA A 65 -15.36 7.80 -5.15
CA ALA A 65 -15.93 9.14 -5.38
C ALA A 65 -16.37 9.36 -6.84
N THR A 66 -15.82 8.62 -7.80
CA THR A 66 -16.10 8.79 -9.23
C THR A 66 -17.36 8.04 -9.71
N SER A 67 -17.94 7.15 -8.91
CA SER A 67 -19.18 6.44 -9.25
C SER A 67 -20.46 7.27 -9.02
N LYS A 68 -20.43 8.58 -9.30
CA LYS A 68 -21.64 9.40 -9.34
C LYS A 68 -22.28 9.24 -10.72
N THR A 69 -23.21 8.30 -10.83
CA THR A 69 -24.07 8.19 -12.02
C THR A 69 -24.99 9.40 -12.06
N TYR A 70 -24.77 10.29 -13.02
CA TYR A 70 -25.68 11.39 -13.30
C TYR A 70 -26.85 10.85 -14.14
N ILE A 71 -28.02 10.71 -13.52
CA ILE A 71 -29.26 10.37 -14.22
C ILE A 71 -29.84 11.70 -14.73
N PHE A 72 -29.67 11.97 -16.02
CA PHE A 72 -30.38 13.07 -16.68
C PHE A 72 -31.83 12.62 -16.89
N GLY A 73 -32.75 13.22 -16.13
CA GLY A 73 -34.18 13.02 -16.31
C GLY A 73 -34.64 13.78 -17.55
N ASP A 74 -34.77 13.06 -18.66
CA ASP A 74 -35.47 13.53 -19.86
C ASP A 74 -36.96 13.72 -19.50
N ARG A 75 -37.42 14.98 -19.47
CA ARG A 75 -38.85 15.32 -19.44
C ARG A 75 -39.27 15.76 -20.84
N TYR A 76 -40.01 14.89 -21.50
CA TYR A 76 -40.90 15.22 -22.62
C TYR A 76 -42.13 16.00 -22.11
#